data_AF-A0A0F9WR51-F1
#
_entry.id   AF-A0A0F9WR51-F1
#
_cell.length_a   1.000
_cell.length_b   1.000
_cell.length_c   1.000
_cell.angle_alpha   90.00
_cell.angle_beta   90.00
_cell.angle_gamma   90.00
#
_symmetry.space_group_name_H-M   'P 1'
#
loop_
_entity.id
_entity.type
_entity.pdbx_description
1 polymer ?
#
loop_
_entity_poly.entity_id
_entity_poly.type
_entity_poly.pdbx_seq_one_letter_code
_entity_poly.pdbx_strand_id
1 'polypeptide(L)'
;MKTHDSKEKVVAERRLFTGLALVKVIAINPTMEEMDVLGIRQPKKAPVYTEEMDDGAGGKYMRTRLDFYLKNEAVSTRMALFVDEQQVRSKDKTKHQYINNHAQVTWAEDPKAFMSWYVAETARIAITGEERLHNFLWAWGNIKTFVSKEEEMDGKTQASIDASLNSPAKIAAGEIKELRGYLKNIANNEVRVLLGVKDYQFQDVYTGYFGRASTESHAQWLKALQSSYSQYRNDYQGNLAFKVYVPPNEVDIAQDTGGATATSEEKANVSDSFD
;
A
#
# COMPACT_ATOMS: atom_id res chain seq x y z
N MET A 1 12.84 -23.76 -34.10
CA MET A 1 13.55 -22.98 -33.05
C MET A 1 13.87 -21.62 -33.64
N LYS A 2 13.22 -20.54 -33.20
CA LYS A 2 13.56 -19.18 -33.64
C LYS A 2 14.71 -18.70 -32.77
N THR A 3 15.88 -18.49 -33.36
CA THR A 3 17.09 -18.01 -32.69
C THR A 3 17.29 -16.52 -32.98
N HIS A 4 17.61 -15.75 -31.94
CA HIS A 4 17.96 -14.33 -32.03
C HIS A 4 19.47 -14.17 -32.26
N ASP A 5 19.87 -13.06 -32.87
CA ASP A 5 21.28 -12.75 -33.15
C ASP A 5 22.03 -12.39 -31.85
N SER A 6 23.32 -12.73 -31.76
CA SER A 6 24.14 -12.54 -30.54
C SER A 6 24.39 -11.07 -30.18
N LYS A 7 24.09 -10.13 -31.09
CA LYS A 7 24.14 -8.68 -30.85
C LYS A 7 22.81 -8.09 -30.39
N GLU A 8 21.71 -8.84 -30.47
CA GLU A 8 20.44 -8.41 -29.90
C GLU A 8 20.49 -8.60 -28.38
N LYS A 9 20.42 -7.49 -27.64
CA LYS A 9 20.00 -7.55 -26.24
C LYS A 9 18.58 -8.10 -26.23
N VAL A 10 18.44 -9.41 -26.00
CA VAL A 10 17.16 -10.03 -25.62
C VAL A 10 16.89 -9.68 -24.15
N VAL A 11 16.89 -8.39 -23.84
CA VAL A 11 16.31 -7.89 -22.60
C VAL A 11 14.87 -7.63 -22.98
N ALA A 12 13.96 -8.49 -22.56
CA ALA A 12 12.54 -8.12 -22.56
C ALA A 12 12.45 -6.81 -21.77
N GLU A 13 12.31 -5.68 -22.48
CA GLU A 13 12.17 -4.37 -21.85
C GLU A 13 10.97 -4.47 -20.91
N ARG A 14 11.24 -4.40 -19.60
CA ARG A 14 10.20 -4.45 -18.59
C ARG A 14 9.40 -3.16 -18.71
N ARG A 15 8.26 -3.23 -19.40
CA ARG A 15 7.31 -2.13 -19.46
C ARG A 15 6.75 -1.88 -18.07
N LEU A 16 6.81 -0.63 -17.64
CA LEU A 16 6.19 -0.14 -16.42
C LEU A 16 4.85 0.51 -16.78
N PHE A 17 3.94 0.58 -15.82
CA PHE A 17 2.59 1.10 -16.02
C PHE A 17 2.21 2.07 -14.91
N THR A 18 1.32 3.00 -15.22
CA THR A 18 0.74 3.94 -14.25
C THR A 18 -0.77 4.00 -14.39
N GLY A 19 -1.43 4.55 -13.37
CA GLY A 19 -2.89 4.71 -13.35
C GLY A 19 -3.62 3.54 -12.69
N LEU A 20 -4.95 3.56 -12.77
CA LEU A 20 -5.83 2.61 -12.10
C LEU A 20 -5.92 1.31 -12.89
N ALA A 21 -5.45 0.21 -12.31
CA ALA A 21 -5.52 -1.12 -12.91
C ALA A 21 -6.45 -2.04 -12.10
N LEU A 22 -7.17 -2.91 -12.82
CA LEU A 22 -7.80 -4.08 -12.23
C LEU A 22 -6.77 -5.22 -12.22
N VAL A 23 -6.58 -5.83 -11.04
CA VAL A 23 -5.61 -6.90 -10.85
C VAL A 23 -6.19 -8.01 -9.99
N LYS A 24 -5.74 -9.24 -10.24
CA LYS A 24 -6.02 -10.41 -9.40
C LYS A 24 -4.90 -10.62 -8.40
N VAL A 25 -5.25 -11.08 -7.21
CA VAL A 25 -4.25 -11.57 -6.24
C VAL A 25 -3.96 -13.03 -6.58
N ILE A 26 -2.70 -13.35 -6.87
CA ILE A 26 -2.28 -14.71 -7.24
C ILE A 26 -1.60 -15.45 -6.10
N ALA A 27 -1.02 -14.71 -5.14
CA ALA A 27 -0.30 -15.29 -4.01
C ALA A 27 -0.23 -14.29 -2.83
N ILE A 28 -0.11 -14.81 -1.62
CA ILE A 28 0.10 -14.04 -0.38
C ILE A 28 1.21 -14.73 0.42
N ASN A 29 2.31 -14.00 0.68
CA ASN A 29 3.57 -14.52 1.24
C ASN A 29 3.89 -15.94 0.74
N PRO A 30 4.05 -16.14 -0.58
CA PRO A 30 4.40 -17.44 -1.12
C PRO A 30 5.84 -17.81 -0.73
N THR A 31 6.11 -19.10 -0.56
CA THR A 31 7.49 -19.61 -0.45
C THR A 31 8.20 -19.55 -1.80
N MET A 32 9.52 -19.82 -1.83
CA MET A 32 10.28 -19.88 -3.07
C MET A 32 9.73 -20.94 -4.04
N GLU A 33 9.32 -22.09 -3.49
CA GLU A 33 8.71 -23.21 -4.23
C GLU A 33 7.34 -22.83 -4.79
N GLU A 34 6.50 -22.17 -3.99
CA GLU A 34 5.19 -21.68 -4.45
C GLU A 34 5.35 -20.61 -5.55
N MET A 35 6.36 -19.73 -5.44
CA MET A 35 6.65 -18.76 -6.49
C MET A 35 7.06 -19.42 -7.81
N ASP A 36 7.84 -20.50 -7.76
CA ASP A 36 8.26 -21.25 -8.95
C ASP A 36 7.06 -21.83 -9.69
N VAL A 37 6.17 -22.51 -8.96
CA VAL A 37 4.93 -23.09 -9.50
C VAL A 37 4.04 -22.03 -10.14
N LEU A 38 4.00 -20.83 -9.55
CA LEU A 38 3.18 -19.72 -10.03
C LEU A 38 3.84 -18.92 -11.17
N GLY A 39 5.07 -19.25 -11.57
CA GLY A 39 5.84 -18.51 -12.57
C GLY A 39 6.16 -17.08 -12.12
N ILE A 40 6.24 -16.86 -10.80
CA ILE A 40 6.62 -15.59 -10.21
C ILE A 40 8.15 -15.52 -10.18
N ARG A 41 8.71 -14.38 -10.60
CA ARG A 41 10.16 -14.16 -10.53
C ARG A 41 10.66 -14.29 -9.09
N GLN A 42 11.54 -15.25 -8.87
CA GLN A 42 12.09 -15.51 -7.55
C GLN A 42 13.06 -14.40 -7.11
N PRO A 43 13.00 -13.96 -5.85
CA PRO A 43 14.02 -13.10 -5.26
C PRO A 43 15.36 -13.86 -5.10
N LYS A 44 16.46 -13.11 -5.02
CA LYS A 44 17.81 -13.70 -4.83
C LYS A 44 17.99 -14.45 -3.50
N LYS A 45 17.14 -14.13 -2.51
CA LYS A 45 17.15 -14.73 -1.17
C LYS A 45 15.72 -15.12 -0.83
N ALA A 46 15.58 -16.19 -0.06
CA ALA A 46 14.29 -16.58 0.48
C ALA A 46 13.64 -15.40 1.23
N PRO A 47 12.36 -15.12 0.98
CA PRO A 47 11.70 -14.00 1.63
C PRO A 47 11.49 -14.29 3.12
N VAL A 48 11.83 -13.31 3.96
CA VAL A 48 11.50 -13.30 5.38
C VAL A 48 10.38 -12.28 5.57
N TYR A 49 9.28 -12.72 6.15
CA TYR A 49 8.05 -11.93 6.27
C TYR A 49 7.78 -11.41 7.68
N THR A 50 8.48 -11.93 8.68
CA THR A 50 8.33 -11.56 10.09
C THR A 50 9.61 -10.95 10.60
N GLU A 51 9.51 -9.81 11.25
CA GLU A 51 10.64 -9.07 11.81
C GLU A 51 10.29 -8.68 13.26
N GLU A 52 11.25 -8.87 14.16
CA GLU A 52 11.15 -8.38 15.53
C GLU A 52 11.58 -6.91 15.54
N MET A 53 10.73 -6.06 16.12
CA MET A 53 10.91 -4.62 16.20
C MET A 53 11.04 -4.18 17.67
N ASP A 54 11.79 -3.09 17.90
CA ASP A 54 11.88 -2.44 19.21
C ASP A 54 10.79 -1.35 19.32
N ASP A 55 10.12 -1.28 20.46
CA ASP A 55 9.08 -0.28 20.74
C ASP A 55 9.64 1.10 21.17
N GLY A 56 10.96 1.22 21.27
CA GLY A 56 11.67 2.42 21.71
C GLY A 56 11.67 2.63 23.23
N ALA A 57 11.00 1.75 23.99
CA ALA A 57 10.94 1.70 25.44
C ALA A 57 11.60 0.43 26.01
N GLY A 58 12.30 -0.36 25.17
CA GLY A 58 12.97 -1.60 25.54
C GLY A 58 12.09 -2.84 25.45
N GLY A 59 10.84 -2.70 25.00
CA GLY A 59 9.97 -3.81 24.62
C GLY A 59 10.17 -4.21 23.16
N LYS A 60 9.82 -5.46 22.86
CA LYS A 60 9.90 -6.03 21.52
C LYS A 60 8.52 -6.46 21.07
N TYR A 61 8.25 -6.30 19.79
CA TYR A 61 7.00 -6.73 19.16
C TYR A 61 7.26 -7.30 17.77
N MET A 62 6.37 -8.18 17.32
CA MET A 62 6.47 -8.73 15.98
C MET A 62 5.77 -7.82 14.96
N ARG A 63 6.42 -7.63 13.82
CA ARG A 63 5.87 -7.02 12.62
C ARG A 63 5.89 -8.04 11.50
N THR A 64 4.74 -8.26 10.88
CA THR A 64 4.59 -9.07 9.69
C THR A 64 4.39 -8.20 8.46
N ARG A 65 5.23 -8.43 7.46
CA ARG A 65 5.09 -7.94 6.10
C ARG A 65 4.22 -8.91 5.30
N LEU A 66 3.11 -8.38 4.79
CA LEU A 66 2.18 -9.07 3.92
C LEU A 66 2.42 -8.65 2.47
N ASP A 67 3.11 -9.51 1.72
CA ASP A 67 3.34 -9.38 0.30
C ASP A 67 2.21 -10.06 -0.49
N PHE A 68 1.43 -9.23 -1.18
CA PHE A 68 0.40 -9.64 -2.13
C PHE A 68 0.98 -9.57 -3.55
N TYR A 69 0.95 -10.70 -4.25
CA TYR A 69 1.35 -10.76 -5.65
C TYR A 69 0.13 -10.48 -6.52
N LEU A 70 0.24 -9.44 -7.34
CA LEU A 70 -0.85 -8.89 -8.14
C LEU A 70 -0.55 -9.07 -9.61
N LYS A 71 -1.53 -9.55 -10.37
CA LYS A 71 -1.35 -9.83 -11.80
C LYS A 71 -2.60 -9.48 -12.63
N ASN A 72 -2.37 -8.93 -13.81
CA ASN A 72 -3.31 -8.91 -14.92
C ASN A 72 -2.55 -9.20 -16.24
N GLU A 73 -3.17 -8.96 -17.39
CA GLU A 73 -2.55 -9.22 -18.70
C GLU A 73 -1.29 -8.38 -18.97
N ALA A 74 -1.21 -7.17 -18.42
CA ALA A 74 -0.13 -6.21 -18.67
C ALA A 74 0.87 -6.10 -17.52
N VAL A 75 0.42 -6.29 -16.29
CA VAL A 75 1.15 -5.98 -15.05
C VAL A 75 1.31 -7.22 -14.21
N SER A 76 2.54 -7.46 -13.75
CA SER A 76 2.87 -8.40 -12.69
C SER A 76 3.69 -7.65 -11.66
N THR A 77 3.11 -7.40 -10.49
CA THR A 77 3.73 -6.60 -9.43
C THR A 77 3.46 -7.20 -8.05
N ARG A 78 4.08 -6.61 -7.03
CA ARG A 78 3.93 -6.99 -5.63
C ARG A 78 3.56 -5.77 -4.82
N MET A 79 2.52 -5.88 -4.01
CA MET A 79 2.13 -4.88 -3.03
C MET A 79 2.48 -5.39 -1.63
N ALA A 80 3.06 -4.54 -0.79
CA ALA A 80 3.38 -4.87 0.60
C ALA A 80 2.48 -4.06 1.55
N LEU A 81 1.85 -4.76 2.50
CA LEU A 81 1.22 -4.18 3.67
C LEU A 81 2.00 -4.62 4.91
N PHE A 82 1.97 -3.83 5.97
CA PHE A 82 2.63 -4.15 7.24
C PHE A 82 1.59 -4.19 8.33
N VAL A 83 1.64 -5.23 9.16
CA VAL A 83 0.81 -5.40 10.34
C VAL A 83 1.72 -5.72 11.51
N ASP A 84 1.54 -5.05 12.65
CA ASP A 84 2.30 -5.35 13.85
C ASP A 84 1.40 -5.45 15.07
N GLU A 85 1.93 -6.03 16.15
CA GLU A 85 1.18 -6.30 17.38
C GLU A 85 0.85 -5.04 18.19
N GLN A 86 1.38 -3.87 17.81
CA GLN A 86 1.15 -2.66 18.56
C GLN A 86 -0.26 -2.14 18.36
N GLN A 87 -0.85 -1.62 19.44
CA GLN A 87 -2.13 -0.92 19.38
C GLN A 87 -1.96 0.44 18.73
N VAL A 88 -2.89 0.80 17.85
CA VAL A 88 -2.88 2.11 17.21
C VAL A 88 -3.30 3.18 18.22
N ARG A 89 -2.44 4.20 18.37
CA ARG A 89 -2.65 5.35 19.24
C ARG A 89 -2.52 6.66 18.48
N SER A 90 -3.22 7.69 18.95
CA SER A 90 -3.09 9.04 18.41
C SER A 90 -1.69 9.60 18.65
N LYS A 91 -1.32 10.67 17.94
CA LYS A 91 0.02 11.28 18.03
C LYS A 91 0.39 11.71 19.46
N ASP A 92 -0.58 12.18 20.22
CA ASP A 92 -0.51 12.58 21.62
C ASP A 92 -0.72 11.41 22.61
N LYS A 93 -0.94 10.19 22.10
CA LYS A 93 -1.16 8.94 22.86
C LYS A 93 -2.39 8.93 23.78
N THR A 94 -3.30 9.88 23.62
CA THR A 94 -4.53 10.02 24.43
C THR A 94 -5.65 9.10 23.95
N LYS A 95 -5.76 8.87 22.63
CA LYS A 95 -6.82 8.08 22.00
C LYS A 95 -6.30 6.79 21.41
N HIS A 96 -7.15 5.78 21.44
CA HIS A 96 -6.99 4.55 20.71
C HIS A 96 -7.82 4.57 19.44
N GLN A 97 -7.32 3.93 18.39
CA GLN A 97 -8.17 3.56 17.26
C GLN A 97 -8.93 2.29 17.63
N TYR A 98 -10.25 2.36 17.52
CA TYR A 98 -11.14 1.21 17.66
C TYR A 98 -11.60 0.76 16.27
N ILE A 99 -11.74 -0.55 16.11
CA ILE A 99 -12.28 -1.20 14.93
C ILE A 99 -13.36 -2.19 15.34
N ASN A 100 -14.43 -2.31 14.56
CA ASN A 100 -15.51 -3.27 14.78
C ASN A 100 -15.54 -4.35 13.67
N ASN A 101 -16.45 -5.31 13.76
CA ASN A 101 -16.54 -6.41 12.79
C ASN A 101 -16.98 -5.93 11.39
N HIS A 102 -17.57 -4.74 11.32
CA HIS A 102 -17.85 -4.03 10.08
C HIS A 102 -16.65 -3.19 9.65
N ALA A 103 -15.43 -3.46 10.11
CA ALA A 103 -14.19 -2.70 9.89
C ALA A 103 -14.33 -1.16 9.86
N GLN A 104 -15.33 -0.63 10.57
CA GLN A 104 -15.46 0.79 10.81
C GLN A 104 -14.40 1.15 11.82
N VAL A 105 -13.72 2.26 11.59
CA VAL A 105 -12.72 2.78 12.53
C VAL A 105 -13.21 4.05 13.18
N THR A 106 -12.92 4.18 14.47
CA THR A 106 -13.16 5.42 15.22
C THR A 106 -12.04 5.66 16.20
N TRP A 107 -11.88 6.91 16.64
CA TRP A 107 -10.84 7.31 17.59
C TRP A 107 -11.50 7.78 18.89
N ALA A 108 -11.19 7.13 20.00
CA ALA A 108 -11.77 7.49 21.29
C ALA A 108 -10.77 7.26 22.44
N GLU A 109 -10.96 8.00 23.52
CA GLU A 109 -10.26 7.77 24.79
C GLU A 109 -10.95 6.63 25.56
N ASP A 110 -12.28 6.66 25.61
CA ASP A 110 -13.15 5.67 26.25
C ASP A 110 -14.23 5.20 25.26
N PRO A 111 -14.59 3.90 25.22
CA PRO A 111 -15.66 3.38 24.39
C PRO A 111 -17.03 4.07 24.55
N LYS A 112 -17.30 4.70 25.70
CA LYS A 112 -18.51 5.51 25.94
C LYS A 112 -18.56 6.78 25.09
N ALA A 113 -17.43 7.23 24.54
CA ALA A 113 -17.33 8.40 23.68
C ALA A 113 -17.52 8.08 22.19
N PHE A 114 -17.93 6.85 21.84
CA PHE A 114 -18.23 6.51 20.47
C PHE A 114 -19.37 7.37 19.91
N MET A 115 -19.22 7.78 18.66
CA MET A 115 -20.25 8.48 17.93
C MET A 115 -21.44 7.54 17.65
N SER A 116 -22.65 8.09 17.58
CA SER A 116 -23.89 7.30 17.43
C SER A 116 -23.99 6.48 16.13
N TRP A 117 -23.15 6.77 15.13
CA TRP A 117 -23.09 6.00 13.89
C TRP A 117 -22.22 4.73 13.99
N TYR A 118 -21.41 4.60 15.05
CA TYR A 118 -20.45 3.53 15.22
C TYR A 118 -21.06 2.35 15.99
N VAL A 119 -20.95 1.15 15.43
CA VAL A 119 -21.42 -0.10 16.06
C VAL A 119 -20.43 -0.53 17.13
N ALA A 120 -20.83 -0.42 18.40
CA ALA A 120 -19.96 -0.57 19.56
C ALA A 120 -19.81 -2.02 20.05
N GLU A 121 -20.76 -2.89 19.72
CA GLU A 121 -20.93 -4.23 20.27
C GLU A 121 -19.72 -5.12 20.02
N THR A 122 -19.09 -4.97 18.86
CA THR A 122 -17.90 -5.74 18.45
C THR A 122 -16.63 -4.90 18.45
N ALA A 123 -16.65 -3.71 19.06
CA ALA A 123 -15.53 -2.79 19.01
C ALA A 123 -14.35 -3.32 19.83
N ARG A 124 -13.16 -3.27 19.24
CA ARG A 124 -11.90 -3.56 19.92
C ARG A 124 -10.83 -2.59 19.48
N ILE A 125 -9.75 -2.50 20.25
CA ILE A 125 -8.59 -1.69 19.86
C ILE A 125 -7.97 -2.33 18.61
N ALA A 126 -7.74 -1.51 17.59
CA ALA A 126 -7.09 -1.92 16.35
C ALA A 126 -5.58 -2.07 16.55
N ILE A 127 -4.99 -3.03 15.85
CA ILE A 127 -3.53 -3.14 15.75
C ILE A 127 -3.00 -2.37 14.53
N THR A 128 -1.72 -2.01 14.54
CA THR A 128 -1.13 -1.22 13.45
C THR A 128 -1.28 -1.93 12.12
N GLY A 129 -1.73 -1.19 11.11
CA GLY A 129 -1.91 -1.68 9.73
C GLY A 129 -3.19 -2.47 9.48
N GLU A 130 -3.96 -2.79 10.53
CA GLU A 130 -5.18 -3.58 10.43
C GLU A 130 -6.24 -2.92 9.55
N GLU A 131 -6.53 -1.64 9.78
CA GLU A 131 -7.50 -0.87 8.98
C GLU A 131 -7.17 -0.96 7.48
N ARG A 132 -5.89 -0.84 7.14
CA ARG A 132 -5.43 -0.88 5.74
C ARG A 132 -5.61 -2.28 5.14
N LEU A 133 -5.34 -3.33 5.91
CA LEU A 133 -5.57 -4.70 5.51
C LEU A 133 -7.07 -4.97 5.29
N HIS A 134 -7.94 -4.51 6.19
CA HIS A 134 -9.39 -4.60 6.01
C HIS A 134 -9.87 -3.89 4.76
N ASN A 135 -9.45 -2.64 4.55
CA ASN A 135 -9.79 -1.87 3.36
C ASN A 135 -9.40 -2.60 2.06
N PHE A 136 -8.23 -3.26 2.05
CA PHE A 136 -7.81 -4.07 0.91
C PHE A 136 -8.70 -5.32 0.72
N LEU A 137 -8.91 -6.11 1.78
CA LEU A 137 -9.68 -7.34 1.72
C LEU A 137 -11.13 -7.10 1.30
N TRP A 138 -11.72 -6.00 1.72
CA TRP A 138 -13.06 -5.61 1.31
C TRP A 138 -13.16 -5.15 -0.13
N ALA A 139 -12.19 -4.36 -0.59
CA ALA A 139 -12.11 -3.95 -1.98
C ALA A 139 -11.97 -5.18 -2.89
N TRP A 140 -11.11 -6.12 -2.53
CA TRP A 140 -10.89 -7.37 -3.25
C TRP A 140 -12.06 -8.35 -3.13
N GLY A 141 -12.68 -8.47 -1.95
CA GLY A 141 -13.89 -9.27 -1.73
C GLY A 141 -15.14 -8.69 -2.39
N ASN A 142 -15.05 -7.49 -2.98
CA ASN A 142 -16.19 -6.72 -3.49
C ASN A 142 -17.29 -6.51 -2.43
N ILE A 143 -16.89 -6.31 -1.18
CA ILE A 143 -17.79 -6.18 -0.03
C ILE A 143 -18.26 -4.73 0.09
N LYS A 144 -19.54 -4.53 0.38
CA LYS A 144 -20.10 -3.22 0.68
C LYS A 144 -19.94 -2.93 2.16
N THR A 145 -19.19 -1.87 2.45
CA THR A 145 -18.78 -1.47 3.82
C THR A 145 -19.80 -0.54 4.49
N PHE A 146 -20.73 -0.01 3.69
CA PHE A 146 -21.81 0.86 4.14
C PHE A 146 -23.11 0.43 3.50
N VAL A 147 -24.08 0.13 4.34
CA VAL A 147 -25.48 -0.09 3.95
C VAL A 147 -26.24 1.15 4.43
N SER A 148 -27.00 1.77 3.54
CA SER A 148 -27.88 2.88 3.92
C SER A 148 -28.99 2.40 4.85
N LYS A 149 -29.57 3.31 5.65
CA LYS A 149 -30.73 2.96 6.50
C LYS A 149 -31.89 2.39 5.67
N GLU A 150 -32.10 2.87 4.45
CA GLU A 150 -33.11 2.30 3.56
C GLU A 150 -32.79 0.87 3.13
N GLU A 151 -31.51 0.55 2.88
CA GLU A 151 -31.08 -0.81 2.51
C GLU A 151 -31.12 -1.78 3.69
N GLU A 152 -30.88 -1.32 4.93
CA GLU A 152 -31.08 -2.13 6.15
C GLU A 152 -32.55 -2.50 6.36
N MET A 153 -33.49 -1.62 5.98
CA MET A 153 -34.93 -1.83 6.15
C MET A 153 -35.54 -2.85 5.18
N ASP A 154 -34.94 -3.09 4.00
CA ASP A 154 -35.43 -4.10 3.04
C ASP A 154 -35.12 -5.55 3.49
N GLY A 155 -34.36 -5.75 4.57
CA GLY A 155 -34.06 -7.06 5.15
C GLY A 155 -33.25 -8.03 4.25
N LYS A 156 -33.00 -7.63 3.00
CA LYS A 156 -32.20 -8.36 1.99
C LYS A 156 -30.76 -7.89 1.94
N THR A 157 -30.51 -6.64 2.32
CA THR A 157 -29.18 -6.05 2.38
C THR A 157 -28.79 -5.89 3.82
N GLN A 158 -28.50 -7.00 4.47
CA GLN A 158 -27.88 -6.94 5.78
C GLN A 158 -26.43 -6.43 5.56
N ALA A 159 -25.94 -5.49 6.36
CA ALA A 159 -24.52 -5.08 6.40
C ALA A 159 -23.57 -6.21 6.87
N SER A 160 -23.97 -7.47 6.64
CA SER A 160 -23.55 -8.67 7.35
C SER A 160 -22.73 -9.61 6.50
N ILE A 161 -21.70 -9.10 5.85
CA ILE A 161 -20.56 -9.98 5.74
C ILE A 161 -19.69 -9.61 6.93
N ASP A 162 -19.71 -10.49 7.94
CA ASP A 162 -18.66 -10.58 8.94
C ASP A 162 -17.36 -10.90 8.17
N ALA A 163 -16.79 -9.85 7.59
CA ALA A 163 -15.49 -9.85 6.95
C ALA A 163 -14.44 -9.31 7.93
N SER A 164 -14.73 -9.44 9.23
CA SER A 164 -13.75 -9.18 10.25
C SER A 164 -12.60 -10.17 10.12
N LEU A 165 -11.40 -9.71 10.45
CA LEU A 165 -10.29 -10.63 10.63
C LEU A 165 -10.55 -11.34 11.95
N ASN A 166 -10.62 -12.67 11.90
CA ASN A 166 -10.87 -13.50 13.06
C ASN A 166 -9.70 -13.43 14.05
N SER A 167 -8.48 -13.21 13.55
CA SER A 167 -7.28 -13.21 14.39
C SER A 167 -6.19 -12.26 13.86
N PRO A 168 -6.41 -10.92 13.90
CA PRO A 168 -5.42 -9.95 13.42
C PRO A 168 -4.08 -10.06 14.18
N ALA A 169 -4.11 -10.38 15.49
CA ALA A 169 -2.88 -10.61 16.26
C ALA A 169 -2.06 -11.80 15.75
N LYS A 170 -2.72 -12.88 15.30
CA LYS A 170 -2.02 -14.02 14.70
C LYS A 170 -1.40 -13.65 13.36
N ILE A 171 -2.08 -12.81 12.57
CA ILE A 171 -1.53 -12.28 11.32
C ILE A 171 -0.29 -11.42 11.62
N ALA A 172 -0.32 -10.58 12.65
CA ALA A 172 0.83 -9.79 13.10
C ALA A 172 2.02 -10.67 13.54
N ALA A 173 1.74 -11.84 14.12
CA ALA A 173 2.73 -12.86 14.46
C ALA A 173 3.18 -13.76 13.29
N GLY A 174 2.68 -13.52 12.07
CA GLY A 174 3.10 -14.21 10.84
C GLY A 174 2.21 -15.37 10.40
N GLU A 175 1.14 -15.68 11.14
CA GLU A 175 0.19 -16.73 10.77
C GLU A 175 -0.78 -16.24 9.69
N ILE A 176 -0.45 -16.51 8.42
CA ILE A 176 -1.25 -16.05 7.27
C ILE A 176 -2.30 -17.06 6.77
N LYS A 177 -2.62 -18.10 7.54
CA LYS A 177 -3.57 -19.15 7.13
C LYS A 177 -4.95 -18.57 6.80
N GLU A 178 -5.42 -17.61 7.58
CA GLU A 178 -6.67 -16.88 7.34
C GLU A 178 -6.64 -16.18 5.97
N LEU A 179 -5.57 -15.42 5.68
CA LEU A 179 -5.40 -14.72 4.40
C LEU A 179 -5.33 -15.67 3.20
N ARG A 180 -4.67 -16.83 3.36
CA ARG A 180 -4.67 -17.89 2.34
C ARG A 180 -6.07 -18.50 2.13
N GLY A 181 -6.92 -18.48 3.15
CA GLY A 181 -8.34 -18.82 3.03
C GLY A 181 -9.09 -17.85 2.11
N TYR A 182 -8.89 -16.55 2.29
CA TYR A 182 -9.43 -15.53 1.38
C TYR A 182 -8.95 -15.75 -0.06
N LEU A 183 -7.64 -15.97 -0.26
CA LEU A 183 -7.09 -16.23 -1.59
C LEU A 183 -7.77 -17.39 -2.32
N LYS A 184 -8.19 -18.44 -1.61
CA LYS A 184 -8.93 -19.55 -2.22
C LYS A 184 -10.39 -19.19 -2.53
N ASN A 185 -11.05 -18.50 -1.61
CA ASN A 185 -12.49 -18.22 -1.71
C ASN A 185 -12.83 -17.10 -2.70
N ILE A 186 -11.95 -16.11 -2.86
CA ILE A 186 -12.14 -14.96 -3.74
C ILE A 186 -11.05 -14.83 -4.81
N ALA A 187 -10.43 -15.96 -5.21
CA ALA A 187 -9.36 -16.02 -6.21
C ALA A 187 -9.73 -15.36 -7.56
N ASN A 188 -11.01 -15.45 -7.93
CA ASN A 188 -11.51 -14.92 -9.20
C ASN A 188 -11.83 -13.43 -9.14
N ASN A 189 -11.89 -12.84 -7.95
CA ASN A 189 -12.17 -11.43 -7.79
C ASN A 189 -10.96 -10.58 -8.18
N GLU A 190 -11.26 -9.38 -8.65
CA GLU A 190 -10.29 -8.35 -8.94
C GLU A 190 -10.40 -7.21 -7.94
N VAL A 191 -9.27 -6.56 -7.71
CA VAL A 191 -9.18 -5.34 -6.91
C VAL A 191 -8.64 -4.24 -7.81
N ARG A 192 -9.19 -3.03 -7.65
CA ARG A 192 -8.74 -1.85 -8.36
C ARG A 192 -7.64 -1.17 -7.54
N VAL A 193 -6.46 -1.02 -8.13
CA VAL A 193 -5.28 -0.44 -7.49
C VAL A 193 -4.72 0.70 -8.32
N LEU A 194 -4.10 1.69 -7.68
CA LEU A 194 -3.35 2.73 -8.38
C LEU A 194 -1.88 2.33 -8.48
N LEU A 195 -1.41 2.24 -9.72
CA LEU A 195 -0.03 1.95 -10.06
C LEU A 195 0.78 3.25 -10.20
N GLY A 196 2.02 3.21 -9.71
CA GLY A 196 3.00 4.24 -9.91
C GLY A 196 4.40 3.65 -10.08
N VAL A 197 5.34 4.50 -10.46
CA VAL A 197 6.73 4.14 -10.68
C VAL A 197 7.61 4.89 -9.68
N LYS A 198 8.41 4.11 -8.94
CA LYS A 198 9.43 4.62 -8.03
C LYS A 198 10.78 4.64 -8.75
N ASP A 199 11.48 5.77 -8.62
CA ASP A 199 12.84 5.99 -9.14
C ASP A 199 12.97 5.62 -10.64
N TYR A 200 11.90 5.81 -11.42
CA TYR A 200 11.82 5.47 -12.85
C TYR A 200 12.06 3.99 -13.21
N GLN A 201 12.20 3.12 -12.22
CA GLN A 201 12.66 1.73 -12.40
C GLN A 201 11.73 0.69 -11.79
N PHE A 202 11.02 1.05 -10.72
CA PHE A 202 10.28 0.07 -9.91
C PHE A 202 8.79 0.33 -9.95
N GLN A 203 8.04 -0.66 -10.43
CA GLN A 203 6.58 -0.68 -10.29
C GLN A 203 6.20 -0.78 -8.81
N ASP A 204 5.32 0.10 -8.36
CA ASP A 204 4.75 0.06 -7.01
C ASP A 204 3.23 0.28 -7.06
N VAL A 205 2.59 0.02 -5.92
CA VAL A 205 1.14 0.13 -5.73
C VAL A 205 0.86 1.11 -4.61
N TYR A 206 -0.01 2.09 -4.87
CA TYR A 206 -0.50 2.99 -3.84
C TYR A 206 -1.40 2.23 -2.86
N THR A 207 -1.10 2.33 -1.56
CA THR A 207 -1.81 1.61 -0.50
C THR A 207 -2.70 2.51 0.37
N GLY A 208 -2.86 3.78 -0.01
CA GLY A 208 -3.73 4.72 0.72
C GLY A 208 -5.22 4.53 0.41
N TYR A 209 -5.56 3.89 -0.71
CA TYR A 209 -6.93 3.52 -1.04
C TYR A 209 -6.96 2.31 -1.98
N PHE A 210 -8.00 1.49 -1.84
CA PHE A 210 -8.28 0.34 -2.70
C PHE A 210 -9.71 0.45 -3.21
N GLY A 211 -9.89 0.25 -4.51
CA GLY A 211 -11.20 0.28 -5.14
C GLY A 211 -11.73 -1.13 -5.39
N ARG A 212 -13.04 -1.29 -5.31
CA ARG A 212 -13.71 -2.49 -5.84
C ARG A 212 -13.63 -2.49 -7.35
N ALA A 213 -13.53 -3.67 -7.97
CA ALA A 213 -13.56 -3.80 -9.42
C ALA A 213 -14.83 -3.23 -10.07
N SER A 214 -15.96 -3.32 -9.35
CA SER A 214 -17.27 -2.82 -9.77
C SER A 214 -17.40 -1.29 -9.75
N THR A 215 -16.49 -0.56 -9.08
CA THR A 215 -16.61 0.89 -8.90
C THR A 215 -15.84 1.65 -9.99
N GLU A 216 -16.56 2.38 -10.83
CA GLU A 216 -15.95 3.22 -11.87
C GLU A 216 -15.51 4.60 -11.36
N SER A 217 -16.17 5.13 -10.32
CA SER A 217 -15.91 6.47 -9.78
C SER A 217 -14.46 6.68 -9.31
N HIS A 218 -13.89 7.84 -9.67
CA HIS A 218 -12.56 8.28 -9.26
C HIS A 218 -12.55 9.19 -8.02
N ALA A 219 -13.72 9.58 -7.49
CA ALA A 219 -13.82 10.59 -6.44
C ALA A 219 -13.04 10.23 -5.16
N GLN A 220 -13.16 8.97 -4.72
CA GLN A 220 -12.44 8.51 -3.52
C GLN A 220 -10.93 8.40 -3.75
N TRP A 221 -10.49 8.08 -4.97
CA TRP A 221 -9.07 8.09 -5.33
C TRP A 221 -8.48 9.50 -5.21
N LEU A 222 -9.15 10.49 -5.78
CA LEU A 222 -8.71 11.88 -5.71
C LEU A 222 -8.67 12.39 -4.27
N LYS A 223 -9.69 12.06 -3.47
CA LYS A 223 -9.72 12.39 -2.03
C LYS A 223 -8.56 11.75 -1.26
N ALA A 224 -8.29 10.47 -1.51
CA ALA A 224 -7.18 9.75 -0.86
C ALA A 224 -5.82 10.33 -1.24
N LEU A 225 -5.62 10.69 -2.51
CA LEU A 225 -4.38 11.30 -3.00
C LEU A 225 -4.12 12.71 -2.43
N GLN A 226 -5.18 13.45 -2.11
CA GLN A 226 -5.09 14.76 -1.46
C GLN A 226 -4.87 14.68 0.06
N SER A 227 -5.08 13.51 0.67
CA SER A 227 -4.86 13.32 2.10
C SER A 227 -3.38 13.45 2.46
N SER A 228 -3.08 14.30 3.45
CA SER A 228 -1.73 14.51 3.97
C SER A 228 -1.09 13.24 4.55
N TYR A 229 -1.91 12.28 4.97
CA TYR A 229 -1.48 11.01 5.58
C TYR A 229 -1.08 9.93 4.56
N SER A 230 -1.38 10.13 3.27
CA SER A 230 -1.17 9.14 2.21
C SER A 230 -0.72 9.79 0.90
N GLN A 231 0.21 10.74 0.96
CA GLN A 231 0.83 11.29 -0.24
C GLN A 231 1.56 10.17 -0.97
N TYR A 232 1.03 9.78 -2.13
CA TYR A 232 1.71 8.81 -2.97
C TYR A 232 2.92 9.49 -3.60
N ARG A 233 4.11 9.05 -3.19
CA ARG A 233 5.38 9.67 -3.60
C ARG A 233 5.89 9.16 -4.95
N ASN A 234 5.31 8.10 -5.46
CA ASN A 234 5.73 7.52 -6.72
C ASN A 234 5.01 8.17 -7.89
N ASP A 235 5.68 8.18 -9.03
CA ASP A 235 5.20 8.84 -10.23
C ASP A 235 4.07 8.02 -10.88
N TYR A 236 2.85 8.54 -10.79
CA TYR A 236 1.68 8.06 -11.55
C TYR A 236 1.32 9.02 -12.69
N GLN A 237 2.20 9.98 -13.01
CA GLN A 237 2.10 11.00 -14.05
C GLN A 237 0.85 11.89 -13.93
N GLY A 238 0.37 12.11 -12.69
CA GLY A 238 -0.80 12.95 -12.41
C GLY A 238 -2.10 12.45 -13.04
N ASN A 239 -2.16 11.20 -13.49
CA ASN A 239 -3.27 10.67 -14.28
C ASN A 239 -3.71 9.28 -13.77
N LEU A 240 -5.02 9.11 -13.59
CA LEU A 240 -5.62 7.86 -13.13
C LEU A 240 -5.92 6.88 -14.28
N ALA A 241 -5.80 7.29 -15.54
CA ALA A 241 -5.96 6.40 -16.69
C ALA A 241 -4.80 5.40 -16.75
N PHE A 242 -5.14 4.12 -16.91
CA PHE A 242 -4.16 3.06 -17.08
C PHE A 242 -3.39 3.23 -18.39
N LYS A 243 -2.06 3.32 -18.31
CA LYS A 243 -1.20 3.47 -19.48
C LYS A 243 0.21 2.96 -19.21
N VAL A 244 0.97 2.78 -20.30
CA VAL A 244 2.42 2.54 -20.21
C VAL A 244 3.09 3.78 -19.63
N TYR A 245 4.00 3.57 -18.69
CA TYR A 245 4.80 4.62 -18.10
C TYR A 245 5.78 5.19 -19.12
N VAL A 246 5.90 6.51 -19.15
CA VAL A 246 6.89 7.23 -19.97
C VAL A 246 7.75 8.04 -19.02
N PRO A 247 9.02 7.65 -18.78
CA PRO A 247 9.91 8.44 -17.94
C PRO A 247 9.98 9.89 -18.46
N PRO A 248 9.99 10.90 -17.59
CA PRO A 248 10.36 12.25 -17.99
C PRO A 248 11.71 12.21 -18.69
N ASN A 249 11.86 12.87 -19.85
CA ASN A 249 13.15 12.98 -20.52
C ASN A 249 14.16 13.64 -19.55
N GLU A 250 15.40 13.14 -19.48
CA GLU A 250 16.47 13.55 -18.53
C GLU A 250 16.95 15.03 -18.67
N VAL A 251 16.20 15.92 -19.32
CA VAL A 251 16.66 17.29 -19.60
C VAL A 251 16.47 18.26 -18.42
N ASP A 252 15.73 17.89 -17.37
CA ASP A 252 15.42 18.81 -16.25
C ASP A 252 16.04 18.45 -14.87
N ILE A 253 16.99 17.50 -14.79
CA ILE A 253 17.64 17.13 -13.51
C ILE A 253 19.02 17.80 -13.33
N ALA A 254 19.29 18.89 -14.07
CA ALA A 254 20.58 19.58 -14.01
C ALA A 254 20.45 21.09 -13.75
N GLN A 255 19.59 21.54 -12.85
CA GLN A 255 19.73 22.84 -12.17
C GLN A 255 19.16 22.80 -10.74
N ASP A 256 19.78 22.02 -9.86
CA ASP A 256 19.84 22.37 -8.43
C ASP A 256 21.14 21.82 -7.80
N THR A 257 22.26 22.17 -8.41
CA THR A 257 23.53 22.27 -7.70
C THR A 257 23.85 23.75 -7.54
N GLY A 258 23.06 24.42 -6.69
CA GLY A 258 23.45 25.69 -6.09
C GLY A 258 24.69 25.50 -5.22
N GLY A 259 25.85 25.49 -5.87
CA GLY A 259 27.15 25.48 -5.22
C GLY A 259 27.33 26.73 -4.39
N ALA A 260 27.27 26.58 -3.07
CA ALA A 260 27.94 27.49 -2.15
C ALA A 260 29.45 27.24 -2.26
N THR A 261 30.09 27.85 -3.24
CA THR A 261 31.56 27.97 -3.27
C THR A 261 31.91 29.29 -2.60
N ALA A 262 32.32 29.21 -1.34
CA ALA A 262 32.97 30.30 -0.64
C ALA A 262 34.33 30.54 -1.30
N THR A 263 34.44 31.58 -2.12
CA THR A 263 35.72 32.13 -2.55
C THR A 263 36.25 33.05 -1.45
N SER A 264 37.26 32.56 -0.74
CA SER A 264 38.19 33.39 0.01
C SER A 264 39.07 34.14 -0.99
N GLU A 265 38.85 35.45 -1.15
CA GLU A 265 39.84 36.34 -1.74
C GLU A 265 40.48 37.22 -0.66
N GLU A 266 41.74 36.91 -0.48
CA GLU A 266 42.80 37.53 0.31
C GLU A 266 43.03 38.97 -0.15
N LYS A 267 42.85 39.94 0.76
CA LYS A 267 43.26 41.33 0.55
C LYS A 267 44.79 41.41 0.63
N ALA A 268 45.44 41.34 -0.52
CA ALA A 268 46.83 41.80 -0.66
C ALA A 268 46.84 43.32 -0.85
N ASN A 269 47.50 43.96 0.12
CA ASN A 269 47.79 45.38 0.21
C ASN A 269 48.83 45.76 -0.85
N VAL A 270 48.52 46.71 -1.74
CA VAL A 270 49.52 47.43 -2.53
C VAL A 270 49.23 48.92 -2.40
N SER A 271 50.12 49.58 -1.68
CA SER A 271 50.36 51.01 -1.72
C SER A 271 50.81 51.42 -3.11
N ASP A 272 50.20 52.45 -3.69
CA ASP A 272 51.00 53.49 -4.35
C ASP A 272 50.24 54.82 -4.40
N SER A 273 50.97 55.85 -3.99
CA SER A 273 50.69 57.27 -4.05
C SER A 273 50.56 57.78 -5.48
N PHE A 274 49.75 58.82 -5.71
CA PHE A 274 50.19 60.16 -6.17
C PHE A 274 48.97 61.00 -6.58
N ASP A 275 48.98 62.24 -6.08
CA ASP A 275 48.20 63.45 -6.38
C ASP A 275 46.67 63.50 -6.14
#